data_AF-A0A9E4B1H8-F1
#
_entry.id   AF-A0A9E4B1H8-F1
#
_cell.length_a   1.000
_cell.length_b   1.000
_cell.length_c   1.000
_cell.angle_alpha   90.00
_cell.angle_beta   90.00
_cell.angle_gamma   90.00
#
_symmetry.space_group_name_H-M   'P 1'
#
loop_
_entity.id
_entity.type
_entity.pdbx_description
1 polymer ?
#
loop_
_entity_poly.entity_id
_entity_poly.type
_entity_poly.pdbx_seq_one_letter_code
_entity_poly.pdbx_strand_id
1 'polypeptide(L)' 'MQESPFYQRVMQRGIEQGIEQGATRATREAVLKLLQHRFGEVPESITNHMTELHHISQLEAFFEKVMNAETLDDIQQ' A
#
# COMPACT_ATOMS: atom_id res chain seq x y z
N MET A 1 39.61 -10.04 -0.33
CA MET A 1 38.55 -9.66 -1.28
C MET A 1 37.79 -8.50 -0.66
N GLN A 2 38.07 -7.26 -1.06
CA GLN A 2 37.18 -6.14 -0.72
C GLN A 2 36.02 -6.19 -1.70
N GLU A 3 34.78 -6.05 -1.21
CA GLU A 3 33.62 -5.96 -2.09
C GLU A 3 33.78 -4.75 -3.01
N SER A 4 33.63 -4.97 -4.32
CA SER A 4 33.72 -3.87 -5.27
C SER A 4 32.58 -2.86 -5.01
N PRO A 5 32.83 -1.55 -5.15
CA PRO A 5 31.81 -0.51 -4.96
C PRO A 5 30.51 -0.74 -5.76
N PHE A 6 30.60 -1.48 -6.86
CA PHE A 6 29.43 -1.90 -7.63
C PHE A 6 28.50 -2.83 -6.84
N TYR A 7 29.05 -3.82 -6.14
CA TYR A 7 28.27 -4.77 -5.33
C TYR A 7 27.53 -4.06 -4.20
N GLN A 8 28.21 -3.15 -3.50
CA GLN A 8 27.59 -2.33 -2.44
C GLN A 8 26.40 -1.53 -2.97
N ARG A 9 26.54 -0.93 -4.17
CA ARG A 9 25.45 -0.17 -4.81
C ARG A 9 24.26 -1.05 -5.18
N VAL A 10 24.51 -2.23 -5.76
CA VAL A 10 23.44 -3.19 -6.12
C VAL A 10 22.71 -3.67 -4.87
N MET A 11 23.46 -4.02 -3.81
CA MET A 11 22.88 -4.44 -2.54
C MET A 11 22.01 -3.33 -1.93
N GLN A 12 22.55 -2.10 -1.84
CA GLN A 12 21.83 -0.95 -1.30
C GLN A 12 20.52 -0.69 -2.06
N ARG A 13 20.57 -0.72 -3.39
CA ARG A 13 19.37 -0.56 -4.23
C ARG A 13 18.35 -1.68 -4.00
N GLY A 14 18.80 -2.92 -3.84
CA GLY A 14 17.93 -4.06 -3.54
C GLY A 14 17.23 -3.91 -2.18
N ILE A 15 17.94 -3.43 -1.16
CA ILE A 15 17.38 -3.14 0.16
C ILE A 15 16.33 -2.03 0.07
N GLU A 16 16.65 -0.92 -0.59
CA GLU A 16 15.72 0.21 -0.79
C GLU A 16 14.44 -0.24 -1.50
N GLN A 17 14.58 -0.97 -2.60
CA GLN A 17 13.45 -1.54 -3.34
C GLN A 17 12.62 -2.50 -2.47
N GLY A 18 13.26 -3.32 -1.65
CA GLY A 18 12.58 -4.24 -0.74
C GLY A 18 11.77 -3.50 0.34
N ILE A 19 12.33 -2.42 0.89
CA ILE A 19 11.66 -1.57 1.87
C ILE A 19 10.44 -0.88 1.25
N GLU A 20 10.58 -0.27 0.07
CA GLU A 20 9.48 0.41 -0.62
C GLU A 20 8.34 -0.57 -0.97
N GLN A 21 8.69 -1.75 -1.48
CA GLN A 21 7.70 -2.79 -1.80
C GLN A 21 7.00 -3.31 -0.54
N GLY A 22 7.76 -3.52 0.55
CA GLY A 22 7.23 -3.96 1.83
C GLY A 22 6.24 -2.96 2.42
N ALA A 23 6.61 -1.67 2.44
CA ALA A 23 5.75 -0.60 2.91
C ALA A 23 4.47 -0.50 2.07
N THR A 24 4.57 -0.53 0.74
CA THR A 24 3.41 -0.50 -0.16
C THR A 24 2.46 -1.68 0.09
N ARG A 25 2.98 -2.90 0.28
CA ARG A 25 2.16 -4.09 0.59
C ARG A 25 1.48 -3.96 1.95
N ALA A 26 2.23 -3.56 2.97
CA ALA A 26 1.73 -3.39 4.33
C ALA A 26 0.60 -2.35 4.40
N THR A 27 0.78 -1.20 3.74
CA THR A 27 -0.27 -0.16 3.68
C THR A 27 -1.52 -0.67 2.98
N ARG A 28 -1.40 -1.40 1.87
CA ARG A 28 -2.57 -1.98 1.18
C ARG A 28 -3.33 -2.95 2.08
N GLU A 29 -2.63 -3.84 2.78
CA GLU A 29 -3.25 -4.77 3.73
C GLU A 29 -3.92 -4.04 4.90
N ALA A 30 -3.30 -2.96 5.40
CA ALA A 30 -3.88 -2.14 6.46
C ALA A 30 -5.19 -1.48 6.01
N VAL A 31 -5.23 -0.94 4.79
CA VAL A 31 -6.46 -0.38 4.23
C VAL A 31 -7.55 -1.44 4.08
N LEU A 32 -7.23 -2.63 3.55
CA LEU A 32 -8.22 -3.72 3.43
C LEU A 32 -8.81 -4.10 4.78
N LYS A 33 -7.95 -4.28 5.78
CA LYS A 33 -8.38 -4.61 7.15
C LYS A 33 -9.24 -3.50 7.74
N LEU A 34 -8.89 -2.23 7.50
CA LEU A 34 -9.67 -1.08 7.95
C LEU A 34 -11.05 -1.06 7.30
N LEU A 35 -11.12 -1.21 5.98
CA LEU A 35 -12.39 -1.30 5.24
C LEU A 35 -13.26 -2.43 5.79
N GLN A 36 -12.67 -3.62 5.97
CA GLN A 36 -13.39 -4.78 6.47
C GLN A 36 -13.89 -4.57 7.91
N HIS A 37 -13.09 -3.91 8.74
CA HIS A 37 -13.47 -3.61 10.12
C HIS A 37 -14.60 -2.58 10.22
N ARG A 38 -14.59 -1.54 9.36
CA ARG A 38 -15.57 -0.46 9.42
C ARG A 38 -16.88 -0.80 8.71
N PHE A 39 -16.80 -1.50 7.59
CA PHE A 39 -17.94 -1.69 6.68
C PHE A 39 -18.34 -3.16 6.49
N GLY A 40 -17.61 -4.12 7.07
CA GLY A 40 -17.90 -5.54 6.92
C GLY A 40 -17.35 -6.12 5.62
N GLU A 41 -18.20 -6.73 4.78
CA GLU A 41 -17.74 -7.24 3.49
C GLU A 41 -17.33 -6.09 2.56
N VAL A 42 -16.09 -6.17 2.06
CA VAL A 42 -15.53 -5.19 1.14
C VAL A 42 -15.86 -5.62 -0.30
N PRO A 43 -16.54 -4.78 -1.11
CA PRO A 43 -16.83 -5.08 -2.50
C PRO A 43 -15.57 -5.35 -3.32
N GLU A 44 -15.67 -6.28 -4.27
CA GLU A 44 -14.55 -6.66 -5.14
C GLU A 44 -14.02 -5.48 -5.98
N SER A 45 -14.89 -4.52 -6.32
CA SER A 45 -14.52 -3.30 -7.02
C SER A 45 -13.48 -2.47 -6.24
N ILE A 46 -13.60 -2.41 -4.91
CA ILE A 46 -12.67 -1.66 -4.05
C ILE A 46 -11.35 -2.42 -3.91
N THR A 47 -11.39 -3.74 -3.72
CA THR A 47 -10.17 -4.56 -3.68
C THR A 47 -9.38 -4.47 -4.99
N ASN A 48 -10.06 -4.48 -6.13
CA ASN A 48 -9.43 -4.36 -7.45
C ASN A 48 -8.82 -2.97 -7.65
N HIS A 49 -9.53 -1.91 -7.28
CA HIS A 49 -8.98 -0.56 -7.32
C HIS A 49 -7.69 -0.46 -6.50
N MET A 50 -7.64 -1.07 -5.31
CA MET A 50 -6.45 -1.07 -4.49
C MET A 50 -5.26 -1.86 -5.05
N THR A 51 -5.52 -2.88 -5.88
CA THR A 51 -4.45 -3.57 -6.60
C THR A 51 -3.84 -2.74 -7.72
N GLU A 52 -4.60 -1.79 -8.29
CA GLU A 52 -4.13 -0.85 -9.31
C GLU A 52 -3.31 0.32 -8.70
N LEU A 53 -3.49 0.60 -7.40
CA LEU A 53 -2.68 1.60 -6.69
C LEU A 53 -1.27 1.06 -6.45
N HIS A 54 -0.31 1.56 -7.24
CA HIS A 54 1.09 1.15 -7.18
C HIS A 54 1.96 2.06 -6.31
N HIS A 55 1.50 3.28 -6.03
CA HIS A 55 2.26 4.23 -5.23
C HIS A 55 1.76 4.24 -3.78
N ILE A 56 2.70 4.17 -2.83
CA ILE A 56 2.38 4.18 -1.40
C ILE A 56 1.60 5.42 -0.99
N SER A 57 1.91 6.58 -1.55
CA SER A 57 1.21 7.85 -1.25
C SER A 57 -0.27 7.81 -1.63
N GLN A 58 -0.64 7.09 -2.70
CA GLN A 58 -2.04 6.90 -3.07
C GLN A 58 -2.75 6.00 -2.05
N LEU A 59 -2.07 4.96 -1.56
CA LEU A 59 -2.60 4.08 -0.52
C LEU A 59 -2.75 4.80 0.82
N GLU A 60 -1.81 5.69 1.17
CA GLU A 60 -1.87 6.52 2.39
C GLU A 60 -3.03 7.52 2.33
N ALA A 61 -3.16 8.26 1.22
CA ALA A 61 -4.30 9.17 1.03
C ALA A 61 -5.63 8.43 1.07
N PHE A 62 -5.67 7.23 0.47
CA PHE A 62 -6.86 6.39 0.52
C PHE A 62 -7.12 5.89 1.96
N PHE A 63 -6.10 5.48 2.71
CA PHE A 63 -6.23 5.11 4.12
C PHE A 63 -6.86 6.24 4.96
N GLU A 64 -6.39 7.47 4.80
CA GLU A 64 -6.97 8.65 5.46
C GLU A 64 -8.42 8.89 5.03
N LYS A 65 -8.74 8.73 3.74
CA LYS A 65 -10.12 8.81 3.24
C LYS A 65 -11.00 7.76 3.90
N VAL A 66 -10.55 6.51 3.97
CA VAL A 66 -11.27 5.42 4.64
C VAL A 66 -11.45 5.71 6.12
N MET A 67 -10.54 6.39 6.81
CA MET A 67 -10.76 6.74 8.22
C MET A 67 -11.91 7.75 8.42
N ASN A 68 -12.09 8.68 7.48
CA ASN A 68 -13.04 9.78 7.60
C ASN A 68 -14.40 9.52 6.93
N ALA A 69 -14.48 8.53 6.04
CA ALA A 69 -15.72 8.15 5.35
C ALA A 69 -16.79 7.64 6.33
N GLU A 70 -18.07 7.94 6.10
CA GLU A 70 -19.16 7.35 6.90
C GLU A 70 -19.72 6.09 6.24
N THR A 71 -19.59 5.99 4.92
CA THR A 71 -20.10 4.90 4.09
C THR A 71 -19.07 4.43 3.05
N LEU A 72 -19.32 3.28 2.42
CA LEU A 72 -18.51 2.81 1.30
C LEU A 72 -18.62 3.74 0.07
N ASP A 73 -19.78 4.36 -0.14
CA ASP A 73 -20.03 5.26 -1.28
C ASP A 73 -19.13 6.51 -1.20
N ASP A 74 -18.88 7.04 0.00
CA ASP A 74 -17.96 8.17 0.22
C ASP A 74 -16.54 7.87 -0.25
N ILE A 75 -16.17 6.59 -0.28
CA ILE A 75 -14.84 6.12 -0.67
C ILE A 75 -14.75 5.97 -2.18
N GLN A 76 -15.86 5.68 -2.86
CA GLN A 76 -15.94 5.47 -4.31
C GLN A 76 -16.05 6.75 -5.15
N GLN A 77 -16.40 7.90 -4.55
CA GLN A 77 -16.43 9.22 -5.21
C GLN A 77 -15.06 9.87 -5.35
#